data_AF-A0A7J2ZHT9-F1
#
_entry.id   AF-A0A7J2ZHT9-F1
#
_cell.length_a   1.000
_cell.length_b   1.000
_cell.length_c   1.000
_cell.angle_alpha   90.00
_cell.angle_beta   90.00
_cell.angle_gamma   90.00
#
_symmetry.space_group_name_H-M   'P 1'
#
loop_
_entity.id
_entity.type
_entity.pdbx_description
1 polymer ?
#
loop_
_entity_poly.entity_id
_entity_poly.type
_entity_poly.pdbx_seq_one_letter_code
_entity_poly.pdbx_strand_id
1 'polypeptide(L)'
;MRPRQLEIPSLLDILVKEHEEVRTLLKDLSALISDNKFLVAADRIKAFRPYIDQHVIDEEAKVLKILLDAYGREKSARAIAVFQEHREIHQLIRELQETIYISSDKSREVRDALEDLMRRHFEAEESWIFPWVLETYRKTTV
;
A
#
# COMPACT_ATOMS: atom_id res chain seq x y z
N MET A 1 -5.63 -11.26 -10.00
CA MET A 1 -4.50 -12.00 -9.41
C MET A 1 -5.01 -12.82 -8.22
N ARG A 2 -4.20 -13.70 -7.63
CA ARG A 2 -4.56 -14.49 -6.43
C ARG A 2 -3.61 -14.11 -5.31
N PRO A 3 -4.01 -14.23 -4.03
CA PRO A 3 -3.08 -14.02 -2.93
C PRO A 3 -1.93 -15.04 -2.98
N ARG A 4 -0.73 -14.59 -2.63
CA ARG A 4 0.49 -15.38 -2.48
C ARG A 4 0.28 -16.50 -1.47
N GLN A 5 0.76 -17.70 -1.80
CA GLN A 5 0.65 -18.89 -0.96
C GLN A 5 1.78 -18.92 0.08
N LEU A 6 1.71 -17.99 1.03
CA LEU A 6 2.67 -17.85 2.13
C LEU A 6 1.96 -17.95 3.50
N GLU A 7 2.67 -18.48 4.48
CA GLU A 7 2.27 -18.38 5.88
C GLU A 7 2.32 -16.93 6.36
N ILE A 8 1.49 -16.60 7.35
CA ILE A 8 1.30 -15.22 7.80
C ILE A 8 2.59 -14.52 8.23
N PRO A 9 3.47 -15.13 9.05
CA PRO A 9 4.73 -14.48 9.41
C PRO A 9 5.57 -14.11 8.18
N SER A 10 5.74 -15.05 7.24
CA SER A 10 6.50 -14.82 6.01
C SER A 10 5.83 -13.81 5.08
N LEU A 11 4.49 -13.77 5.06
CA LEU A 11 3.75 -12.79 4.28
C LEU A 11 3.98 -11.38 4.83
N LEU A 12 3.83 -11.18 6.14
CA LEU A 12 4.03 -9.88 6.79
C LEU A 12 5.46 -9.37 6.57
N ASP A 13 6.47 -10.24 6.67
CA ASP A 13 7.86 -9.86 6.38
C ASP A 13 8.06 -9.36 4.95
N ILE A 14 7.33 -9.92 3.98
CA ILE A 14 7.37 -9.43 2.61
C ILE A 14 6.61 -8.10 2.51
N LEU A 15 5.39 -7.99 3.04
CA LEU A 15 4.60 -6.75 2.97
C LEU A 15 5.39 -5.54 3.52
N VAL A 16 6.10 -5.71 4.64
CA VAL A 16 6.97 -4.64 5.20
C VAL A 16 8.09 -4.25 4.24
N LYS A 17 8.76 -5.22 3.61
CA LYS A 17 9.78 -4.92 2.59
C LYS A 17 9.15 -4.21 1.39
N GLU A 18 7.93 -4.58 1.04
CA GLU A 18 7.21 -3.94 -0.05
C GLU A 18 6.93 -2.46 0.26
N HIS A 19 6.60 -2.13 1.51
CA HIS A 19 6.48 -0.73 1.95
C HIS A 19 7.79 0.05 1.80
N GLU A 20 8.94 -0.56 2.08
CA GLU A 20 10.27 0.08 1.88
C GLU A 20 10.56 0.36 0.40
N GLU A 21 10.22 -0.59 -0.48
CA GLU A 21 10.35 -0.42 -1.94
C GLU A 21 9.44 0.72 -2.44
N VAL A 22 8.21 0.79 -1.93
CA VAL A 22 7.26 1.87 -2.25
C VAL A 22 7.78 3.23 -1.79
N ARG A 23 8.28 3.33 -0.55
CA ARG A 23 8.87 4.57 -0.01
C ARG A 23 10.05 5.04 -0.88
N THR A 24 10.86 4.10 -1.38
CA THR A 24 11.99 4.41 -2.27
C THR A 24 11.49 4.90 -3.63
N LEU A 25 10.50 4.23 -4.21
CA LEU A 25 9.88 4.65 -5.48
C LEU A 25 9.32 6.08 -5.39
N LEU A 26 8.60 6.42 -4.32
CA LEU A 26 8.02 7.76 -4.16
C LEU A 26 9.09 8.85 -4.10
N LYS A 27 10.21 8.59 -3.41
CA LYS A 27 11.38 9.48 -3.41
C LYS A 27 11.98 9.64 -4.80
N ASP A 28 12.14 8.54 -5.53
CA ASP A 28 12.64 8.57 -6.91
C ASP A 28 11.70 9.36 -7.83
N LEU A 29 10.39 9.18 -7.69
CA LEU A 29 9.38 9.93 -8.44
C LEU A 29 9.46 11.43 -8.13
N SER A 30 9.67 11.82 -6.87
CA SER A 30 9.92 13.21 -6.49
C SER A 30 11.08 13.82 -7.27
N ALA A 31 12.21 13.10 -7.34
CA ALA A 31 13.40 13.56 -8.04
C ALA A 31 13.14 13.66 -9.56
N LEU A 32 12.51 12.65 -10.15
CA LEU A 32 12.22 12.63 -11.58
C LEU A 32 11.25 13.75 -12.01
N ILE A 33 10.21 14.02 -11.22
CA ILE A 33 9.26 15.11 -11.48
C ILE A 33 9.95 16.47 -11.31
N SER A 34 10.85 16.61 -10.34
CA SER A 34 11.62 17.85 -10.12
C SER A 34 12.60 18.13 -11.26
N ASP A 35 13.21 17.09 -11.80
CA ASP A 35 14.15 17.13 -12.93
C ASP A 35 13.46 17.20 -14.32
N ASN A 36 12.13 17.29 -14.37
CA ASN A 36 11.33 17.23 -15.60
C ASN A 36 11.52 15.94 -16.43
N LYS A 37 11.89 14.83 -15.79
CA LYS A 37 12.07 13.50 -16.41
C LYS A 37 10.74 12.73 -16.47
N PHE A 38 9.71 13.34 -17.05
CA PHE A 38 8.32 12.85 -17.00
C PHE A 38 8.09 11.48 -17.64
N LEU A 39 8.75 11.19 -18.77
CA LEU A 39 8.66 9.87 -19.42
C LEU A 39 9.16 8.75 -18.49
N VAL A 40 10.31 8.96 -17.85
CA VAL A 40 10.90 8.00 -16.91
C VAL A 40 9.99 7.83 -15.69
N ALA A 41 9.43 8.93 -15.18
CA ALA A 41 8.52 8.88 -14.04
C ALA A 41 7.23 8.10 -14.38
N ALA A 42 6.67 8.31 -15.57
CA ALA A 42 5.48 7.59 -16.03
C ALA A 42 5.73 6.07 -16.17
N ASP A 43 6.88 5.68 -16.73
CA ASP A 43 7.29 4.28 -16.84
C ASP A 43 7.44 3.63 -15.45
N ARG A 44 8.01 4.36 -14.48
CA ARG A 44 8.11 3.90 -13.09
C ARG A 44 6.74 3.66 -12.45
N ILE A 45 5.80 4.61 -12.60
CA ILE A 45 4.44 4.45 -12.05
C ILE A 45 3.72 3.27 -12.73
N LYS A 46 3.88 3.11 -14.05
CA LYS A 46 3.29 2.00 -14.80
C LYS A 46 3.82 0.64 -14.33
N ALA A 47 5.13 0.53 -14.12
CA ALA A 47 5.75 -0.71 -13.62
C ALA A 47 5.33 -1.04 -12.19
N PHE A 48 5.02 -0.02 -11.39
CA PHE A 48 4.66 -0.15 -9.99
C PHE A 48 3.22 -0.61 -9.74
N ARG A 49 2.27 -0.25 -10.62
CA ARG A 49 0.84 -0.53 -10.39
C ARG A 49 0.52 -2.03 -10.15
N PRO A 50 1.01 -3.00 -10.95
CA PRO A 50 0.73 -4.41 -10.70
C PRO A 50 1.23 -4.91 -9.35
N TYR A 51 2.28 -4.28 -8.82
CA TYR A 51 2.86 -4.63 -7.53
C TYR A 51 1.96 -4.20 -6.37
N ILE A 52 1.47 -2.96 -6.38
CA ILE A 52 0.47 -2.49 -5.40
C ILE A 52 -0.80 -3.32 -5.48
N ASP A 53 -1.27 -3.65 -6.69
CA ASP A 53 -2.45 -4.48 -6.86
C ASP A 53 -2.27 -5.86 -6.19
N GLN A 54 -1.08 -6.48 -6.27
CA GLN A 54 -0.79 -7.75 -5.60
C GLN A 54 -0.70 -7.58 -4.08
N HIS A 55 -0.02 -6.54 -3.61
CA HIS A 55 0.11 -6.19 -2.19
C HIS A 55 -1.25 -6.08 -1.50
N VAL A 56 -2.14 -5.25 -2.05
CA VAL A 56 -3.52 -5.05 -1.57
C VAL A 56 -4.31 -6.36 -1.53
N ILE A 57 -4.17 -7.21 -2.55
CA ILE A 57 -4.86 -8.50 -2.59
C ILE A 57 -4.43 -9.40 -1.43
N ASP A 58 -3.14 -9.42 -1.10
CA ASP A 58 -2.64 -10.25 -0.01
C ASP A 58 -3.13 -9.77 1.35
N GLU A 59 -3.14 -8.46 1.55
CA GLU A 59 -3.64 -7.84 2.75
C GLU A 59 -5.12 -8.10 2.96
N GLU A 60 -5.96 -7.80 1.97
CA GLU A 60 -7.39 -7.98 2.09
C GLU A 60 -7.78 -9.46 2.22
N ALA A 61 -7.14 -10.35 1.44
CA ALA A 61 -7.50 -11.75 1.41
C ALA A 61 -6.96 -12.55 2.60
N LYS A 62 -5.87 -12.10 3.24
CA LYS A 62 -5.22 -12.83 4.34
C LYS A 62 -5.16 -12.03 5.63
N VAL A 63 -4.58 -10.84 5.61
CA VAL A 63 -4.33 -10.03 6.81
C VAL A 63 -5.65 -9.58 7.42
N LEU A 64 -6.48 -8.87 6.64
CA LEU A 64 -7.80 -8.42 7.09
C LEU A 64 -8.71 -9.60 7.42
N LYS A 65 -8.67 -10.66 6.60
CA LYS A 65 -9.49 -11.86 6.81
C LYS A 65 -9.26 -12.49 8.18
N ILE A 66 -8.02 -12.58 8.66
CA ILE A 66 -7.73 -13.13 10.00
C ILE A 66 -8.41 -12.33 11.11
N LEU A 67 -8.37 -10.99 11.02
CA LEU A 67 -9.02 -10.14 12.01
C LEU A 67 -10.55 -10.26 11.95
N LEU A 68 -11.11 -10.38 10.74
CA LEU A 68 -12.55 -10.57 10.55
C LEU A 68 -13.02 -11.94 11.08
N ASP A 69 -12.27 -13.01 10.79
CA ASP A 69 -12.61 -14.37 11.23
C ASP A 69 -12.51 -14.48 12.76
N ALA A 70 -11.53 -13.82 13.39
CA ALA A 70 -11.32 -13.88 14.84
C ALA A 70 -12.24 -12.95 15.64
N TYR A 71 -12.52 -11.74 15.15
CA TYR A 71 -13.16 -10.69 15.95
C TYR A 71 -14.47 -10.16 15.36
N GLY A 72 -14.80 -10.52 14.12
CA GLY A 72 -15.94 -9.97 13.40
C GLY A 72 -15.73 -8.51 12.97
N ARG A 73 -16.73 -7.98 12.27
CA ARG A 73 -16.64 -6.68 11.59
C ARG A 73 -16.57 -5.49 12.54
N GLU A 74 -17.32 -5.53 13.63
CA GLU A 74 -17.43 -4.43 14.59
C GLU A 74 -16.12 -4.17 15.33
N LYS A 75 -15.50 -5.22 15.87
CA LYS A 75 -14.22 -5.11 16.59
C LYS A 75 -13.04 -4.81 15.67
N SER A 76 -13.16 -5.16 14.39
CA SER A 76 -12.14 -4.89 13.37
C SER A 76 -12.37 -3.58 12.59
N ALA A 77 -13.37 -2.76 12.98
CA ALA A 77 -13.76 -1.56 12.24
C ALA A 77 -12.60 -0.59 11.97
N ARG A 78 -11.68 -0.41 12.93
CA ARG A 78 -10.52 0.47 12.75
C ARG A 78 -9.54 -0.07 11.71
N ALA A 79 -9.30 -1.38 11.67
CA ALA A 79 -8.43 -1.99 10.65
C ALA A 79 -9.10 -1.94 9.29
N ILE A 80 -10.41 -2.21 9.22
CA ILE A 80 -11.19 -2.07 7.98
C ILE A 80 -11.06 -0.65 7.41
N ALA A 81 -11.11 0.38 8.25
CA ALA A 81 -10.97 1.77 7.81
C ALA A 81 -9.61 2.04 7.16
N VAL A 82 -8.52 1.46 7.67
CA VAL A 82 -7.19 1.56 7.05
C VAL A 82 -7.17 0.88 5.68
N PHE A 83 -7.63 -0.37 5.59
CA PHE A 83 -7.68 -1.08 4.29
C PHE A 83 -8.62 -0.42 3.26
N GLN A 84 -9.61 0.37 3.70
CA GLN A 84 -10.44 1.16 2.77
C GLN A 84 -9.66 2.28 2.06
N GLU A 85 -8.53 2.73 2.63
CA GLU A 85 -7.65 3.73 2.02
C GLU A 85 -7.03 3.24 0.71
N HIS A 86 -6.93 1.92 0.47
CA HIS A 86 -6.47 1.33 -0.78
C HIS A 86 -7.19 1.90 -2.01
N ARG A 87 -8.48 2.20 -1.88
CA ARG A 87 -9.25 2.81 -2.97
C ARG A 87 -8.73 4.19 -3.34
N GLU A 88 -8.39 4.99 -2.34
CA GLU A 88 -7.85 6.34 -2.52
C GLU A 88 -6.41 6.28 -3.04
N ILE A 89 -5.59 5.37 -2.51
CA ILE A 89 -4.24 5.08 -3.03
C ILE A 89 -4.29 4.76 -4.53
N HIS A 90 -5.15 3.84 -4.95
CA HIS A 90 -5.31 3.52 -6.37
C HIS A 90 -5.81 4.71 -7.20
N GLN A 91 -6.64 5.57 -6.62
CA GLN A 91 -7.11 6.78 -7.31
C GLN A 91 -5.98 7.78 -7.53
N LEU A 92 -5.17 8.05 -6.50
CA LEU A 92 -4.03 8.95 -6.58
C LEU A 92 -2.95 8.43 -7.54
N ILE A 93 -2.71 7.11 -7.58
CA ILE A 93 -1.81 6.50 -8.58
C ILE A 93 -2.31 6.77 -10.01
N ARG A 94 -3.62 6.60 -10.27
CA ARG A 94 -4.21 6.90 -11.59
C ARG A 94 -4.10 8.38 -11.94
N GLU A 95 -4.46 9.25 -11.01
CA GLU A 95 -4.38 10.69 -11.21
C GLU A 95 -2.94 11.15 -11.46
N LEU A 96 -1.96 10.53 -10.78
CA LEU A 96 -0.55 10.81 -11.02
C LEU A 96 -0.12 10.40 -12.43
N GLN A 97 -0.59 9.26 -12.95
CA GLN A 97 -0.32 8.83 -14.33
C GLN A 97 -0.91 9.80 -15.37
N GLU A 98 -2.10 10.35 -15.10
CA GLU A 98 -2.79 11.26 -16.01
C GLU A 98 -2.14 12.65 -16.00
N THR A 99 -1.71 13.12 -14.84
CA THR A 99 -1.21 14.50 -14.65
C THR A 99 0.24 14.69 -15.07
N ILE A 100 1.04 13.60 -15.11
CA ILE A 100 2.50 13.66 -15.34
C ILE A 100 2.92 14.27 -16.68
N TYR A 101 2.05 14.23 -17.68
CA TYR A 101 2.27 14.83 -19.00
C TYR A 101 1.57 16.18 -19.19
N ILE A 102 0.71 16.57 -18.25
CA ILE A 102 -0.19 17.73 -18.38
C ILE A 102 0.34 18.92 -17.58
N SER A 103 0.70 18.69 -16.31
CA SER A 103 1.09 19.76 -15.39
C SER A 103 2.07 19.25 -14.34
N SER A 104 3.27 19.82 -14.31
CA SER A 104 4.28 19.51 -13.30
C SER A 104 3.79 19.84 -11.89
N ASP A 105 3.08 20.95 -11.73
CA ASP A 105 2.60 21.41 -10.42
C ASP A 105 1.52 20.48 -9.90
N LYS A 106 0.58 20.07 -10.77
CA LYS A 106 -0.44 19.10 -10.40
C LYS A 106 0.15 17.73 -10.08
N SER A 107 1.14 17.30 -10.87
CA SER A 107 1.84 16.03 -10.62
C SER A 107 2.54 16.02 -9.26
N ARG A 108 3.13 17.15 -8.86
CA ARG A 108 3.75 17.30 -7.53
C ARG A 108 2.69 17.21 -6.43
N GLU A 109 1.60 17.95 -6.55
CA GLU A 109 0.49 17.93 -5.58
C GLU A 109 -0.06 16.51 -5.37
N VAL A 110 -0.34 15.79 -6.46
CA VAL A 110 -0.87 14.43 -6.41
C VAL A 110 0.15 13.45 -5.82
N ARG A 111 1.43 13.59 -6.18
CA ARG A 111 2.51 12.79 -5.60
C ARG A 111 2.64 13.04 -4.11
N ASP A 112 2.62 14.29 -3.66
CA ASP A 112 2.73 14.66 -2.25
C ASP A 112 1.55 14.08 -1.44
N ALA A 113 0.33 14.15 -1.99
CA ALA A 113 -0.85 13.54 -1.38
C ALA A 113 -0.74 12.00 -1.29
N LEU A 114 -0.24 11.35 -2.35
CA LEU A 114 0.01 9.91 -2.35
C LEU A 114 1.06 9.52 -1.32
N GLU A 115 2.15 10.28 -1.22
CA GLU A 115 3.24 10.04 -0.28
C GLU A 115 2.76 10.18 1.17
N ASP A 116 1.99 11.21 1.49
CA ASP A 116 1.43 11.38 2.84
C ASP A 116 0.45 10.27 3.21
N LEU A 117 -0.44 9.90 2.28
CA LEU A 117 -1.40 8.82 2.49
C LEU A 117 -0.70 7.48 2.74
N MET A 118 0.21 7.08 1.84
CA MET A 118 0.96 5.83 1.98
C MET A 118 1.80 5.81 3.26
N ARG A 119 2.41 6.94 3.64
CA ARG A 119 3.17 7.04 4.90
C ARG A 119 2.30 6.71 6.12
N ARG A 120 1.11 7.31 6.21
CA ARG A 120 0.18 7.07 7.33
C ARG A 120 -0.42 5.67 7.30
N HIS A 121 -0.70 5.18 6.09
CA HIS A 121 -1.22 3.84 5.85
C HIS A 121 -0.24 2.76 6.35
N PHE A 122 1.01 2.81 5.86
CA PHE A 122 2.06 1.88 6.27
C PHE A 122 2.38 1.97 7.75
N GLU A 123 2.38 3.18 8.33
CA GLU A 123 2.56 3.36 9.78
C GLU A 123 1.47 2.63 10.56
N ALA A 124 0.20 2.74 10.14
CA ALA A 124 -0.89 2.04 10.81
C ALA A 124 -0.74 0.52 10.70
N GLU A 125 -0.35 0.04 9.52
CA GLU A 125 -0.15 -1.37 9.27
C GLU A 125 0.99 -1.97 10.09
N GLU A 126 2.17 -1.38 9.98
CA GLU A 126 3.40 -1.85 10.62
C GLU A 126 3.35 -1.72 12.14
N SER A 127 2.77 -0.64 12.67
CA SER A 127 2.80 -0.37 14.12
C SER A 127 1.76 -1.12 14.93
N TRP A 128 0.58 -1.41 14.37
CA TRP A 128 -0.49 -2.03 15.15
C TRP A 128 -1.35 -3.07 14.41
N ILE A 129 -1.54 -3.02 13.10
CA ILE A 129 -2.34 -4.05 12.39
C ILE A 129 -1.53 -5.35 12.26
N PHE A 130 -0.33 -5.30 11.71
CA PHE A 130 0.51 -6.48 11.50
C PHE A 130 0.88 -7.16 12.82
N PRO A 131 1.27 -6.45 13.90
CA PRO A 131 1.46 -7.05 15.21
C PRO A 131 0.19 -7.73 15.75
N TRP A 132 -0.97 -7.08 15.59
CA TRP A 132 -2.24 -7.64 16.04
C TRP A 132 -2.59 -8.92 15.27
N VAL A 133 -2.44 -8.92 13.94
CA VAL A 133 -2.65 -10.09 13.08
C VAL A 133 -1.72 -11.24 13.47
N LEU A 134 -0.44 -10.95 13.73
CA LEU A 134 0.53 -11.95 14.12
C LEU A 134 0.19 -12.59 15.48
N GLU A 135 -0.24 -11.78 16.45
CA GLU A 135 -0.72 -12.27 17.75
C GLU A 135 -1.97 -13.14 17.59
N THR A 136 -2.95 -12.68 16.80
CA THR A 136 -4.19 -13.43 16.53
C THR A 136 -3.89 -14.75 15.83
N TYR A 137 -3.06 -14.75 14.80
CA TYR A 137 -2.67 -15.95 14.06
C TYR A 137 -2.01 -16.98 14.99
N ARG A 138 -1.10 -16.56 15.87
CA ARG A 138 -0.47 -17.46 16.85
C ARG A 138 -1.46 -18.06 17.85
N LYS A 139 -2.51 -17.31 18.23
CA LYS A 139 -3.56 -17.81 19.13
C LYS A 139 -4.50 -18.82 18.48
N THR A 140 -4.65 -18.80 17.16
CA THR A 140 -5.56 -19.68 16.43
C THR A 140 -4.89 -20.91 15.83
N THR A 141 -3.56 -20.94 15.77
CA THR A 141 -2.76 -22.11 15.31
C THR A 141 -2.16 -22.94 16.44
N VAL A 142 -2.30 -22.51 17.70
CA VAL A 142 -1.95 -23.27 18.92
C VAL A 142 -3.21 -23.85 19.53
#